data_AF-A0A7W5E144-F1
#
_entry.id   AF-A0A7W5E144-F1
#
_cell.length_a   1.000
_cell.length_b   1.000
_cell.length_c   1.000
_cell.angle_alpha   90.00
_cell.angle_beta   90.00
_cell.angle_gamma   90.00
#
_symmetry.space_group_name_H-M   'P 1'
#
loop_
_entity.id
_entity.type
_entity.pdbx_description
1 polymer ?
#
loop_
_entity_poly.entity_id
_entity_poly.type
_entity_poly.pdbx_seq_one_letter_code
_entity_poly.pdbx_strand_id
1 'polypeptide(L)'
;MIYMAVGELTIEGALENYAPHRDLYVEFSAYNHVTSDDPPLKMSHGGDMTLPSKSAGHGIHHPVYDVKMKEKADSVGQKCHLAIPRTSETTYRSTNGFLKEKLLN
;
A
#
# COMPACT_ATOMS: atom_id res chain seq x y z
N MET A 1 10.96 -1.74 -2.05
CA MET A 1 11.25 -3.17 -1.77
C MET A 1 11.97 -3.24 -0.43
N ILE A 2 11.43 -3.98 0.54
CA ILE A 2 12.05 -4.17 1.84
C ILE A 2 13.00 -5.37 1.70
N TYR A 3 14.26 -5.10 1.38
CA TYR A 3 15.25 -6.13 1.05
C TYR A 3 15.44 -7.15 2.19
N MET A 4 15.38 -6.70 3.45
CA MET A 4 15.48 -7.57 4.63
C MET A 4 14.34 -8.60 4.77
N ALA A 5 13.20 -8.41 4.08
CA ALA A 5 12.07 -9.33 4.16
C ALA A 5 12.38 -10.73 3.61
N VAL A 6 13.43 -10.86 2.80
CA VAL A 6 13.89 -12.12 2.20
C VAL A 6 15.32 -12.47 2.63
N GLY A 7 15.82 -11.83 3.69
CA GLY A 7 17.15 -12.09 4.26
C GLY A 7 18.32 -11.40 3.55
N GLU A 8 18.07 -10.56 2.55
CA GLU A 8 19.11 -9.79 1.86
C GLU A 8 19.67 -8.66 2.76
N LEU A 9 20.94 -8.32 2.55
CA LEU A 9 21.64 -7.28 3.34
C LEU A 9 21.52 -5.88 2.74
N THR A 10 21.30 -5.79 1.42
CA THR A 10 21.19 -4.51 0.69
C THR A 10 20.08 -4.58 -0.35
N ILE A 11 19.65 -3.40 -0.83
CA ILE A 11 18.67 -3.33 -1.92
C ILE A 11 19.25 -3.85 -3.23
N GLU A 12 20.54 -3.63 -3.49
CA GLU A 12 21.24 -4.15 -4.65
C GLU A 12 21.26 -5.69 -4.64
N GLY A 13 21.58 -6.31 -3.51
CA GLY A 13 21.53 -7.77 -3.36
C GLY A 13 20.13 -8.33 -3.61
N ALA A 14 19.09 -7.68 -3.09
CA ALA A 14 17.71 -8.08 -3.36
C ALA A 14 17.28 -7.92 -4.82
N LEU A 15 17.84 -6.97 -5.56
CA LEU A 15 17.58 -6.80 -6.99
C LEU A 15 18.33 -7.84 -7.83
N GLU A 16 19.60 -8.10 -7.51
CA GLU A 16 20.42 -9.14 -8.17
C GLU A 16 19.82 -10.54 -7.93
N ASN A 17 19.33 -10.80 -6.72
CA ASN A 17 18.70 -12.05 -6.32
C ASN A 17 17.17 -12.00 -6.40
N TYR A 18 16.58 -11.11 -7.22
CA TYR A 18 15.13 -11.00 -7.30
C TYR A 18 14.47 -12.32 -7.73
N ALA A 19 15.07 -13.02 -8.71
CA ALA A 19 14.50 -14.24 -9.26
C ALA A 19 14.23 -15.34 -8.20
N PRO A 20 15.19 -15.74 -7.35
CA PRO A 20 14.92 -16.71 -6.29
C PRO A 20 13.96 -16.19 -5.20
N HIS A 21 13.89 -14.88 -4.96
CA HIS A 21 13.02 -14.28 -3.95
C HIS A 21 11.63 -13.91 -4.46
N ARG A 22 11.40 -14.00 -5.77
CA ARG A 22 10.21 -13.51 -6.45
C ARG A 22 8.93 -14.08 -5.84
N ASP A 23 8.90 -15.39 -5.64
CA ASP A 23 7.68 -16.07 -5.19
C ASP A 23 7.29 -15.61 -3.79
N LEU A 24 8.25 -15.38 -2.88
CA LEU A 24 7.99 -14.79 -1.57
C LEU A 24 7.47 -13.35 -1.69
N TYR A 25 8.06 -12.52 -2.56
CA TYR A 25 7.56 -11.16 -2.77
C TYR A 25 6.13 -11.13 -3.31
N VAL A 26 5.80 -12.06 -4.21
CA VAL A 26 4.45 -12.18 -4.78
C VAL A 26 3.48 -12.70 -3.72
N GLU A 27 3.85 -13.77 -3.01
CA GLU A 27 3.00 -14.38 -1.99
C GLU A 27 2.71 -13.43 -0.84
N PHE A 28 3.67 -12.66 -0.34
CA PHE A 28 3.46 -11.83 0.85
C PHE A 28 3.08 -10.37 0.56
N SER A 29 2.87 -10.01 -0.71
CA SER A 29 2.35 -8.70 -1.06
C SER A 29 0.84 -8.63 -0.80
N ALA A 30 0.41 -7.79 0.15
CA ALA A 30 -1.00 -7.55 0.45
C ALA A 30 -1.84 -7.18 -0.79
N TYR A 31 -1.22 -6.54 -1.79
CA TYR A 31 -1.85 -6.21 -3.08
C TYR A 31 -2.45 -7.44 -3.77
N ASN A 32 -1.81 -8.61 -3.66
CA ASN A 32 -2.27 -9.83 -4.33
C ASN A 32 -3.44 -10.52 -3.64
N HIS A 33 -3.76 -10.13 -2.40
CA HIS A 33 -4.78 -10.79 -1.55
C HIS A 33 -6.08 -10.01 -1.44
N VAL A 34 -6.19 -8.83 -2.06
CA VAL A 34 -7.43 -8.06 -2.01
C VAL A 34 -8.52 -8.72 -2.87
N THR A 35 -9.66 -8.94 -2.23
CA THR A 35 -10.85 -9.60 -2.78
C THR A 35 -12.11 -8.74 -2.58
N SER A 36 -13.19 -9.08 -3.28
CA SER A 36 -14.43 -8.30 -3.27
C SER A 36 -15.17 -8.33 -1.92
N ASP A 37 -14.95 -9.37 -1.12
CA ASP A 37 -15.59 -9.62 0.17
C ASP A 37 -14.81 -9.04 1.36
N ASP A 38 -13.64 -8.45 1.11
CA ASP A 38 -12.89 -7.74 2.13
C ASP A 38 -13.70 -6.55 2.71
N PRO A 39 -13.57 -6.27 4.02
CA PRO A 39 -14.19 -5.10 4.62
C PRO A 39 -13.69 -3.80 3.97
N PRO A 40 -14.48 -2.71 4.00
CA PRO A 40 -14.03 -1.43 3.46
C PRO A 40 -12.69 -0.99 4.05
N LEU A 41 -11.84 -0.37 3.23
CA LEU A 41 -10.54 0.14 3.63
C LEU A 41 -10.58 1.66 3.73
N LYS A 42 -9.82 2.22 4.68
CA LYS A 42 -9.48 3.64 4.72
C LYS A 42 -7.96 3.77 4.80
N MET A 43 -7.36 4.39 3.78
CA MET A 43 -5.92 4.59 3.69
C MET A 43 -5.61 6.09 3.59
N SER A 44 -4.50 6.53 4.18
CA SER A 44 -4.06 7.92 4.10
C SER A 44 -2.56 8.04 4.27
N HIS A 45 -1.91 8.76 3.36
CA HIS A 45 -0.46 9.02 3.38
C HIS A 45 -0.13 10.47 2.99
N GLY A 46 1.13 10.86 3.19
CA GLY A 46 1.65 12.15 2.73
C GLY A 46 1.59 12.29 1.20
N GLY A 47 1.68 13.52 0.70
CA GLY A 47 1.54 13.82 -0.74
C GLY A 47 2.86 13.84 -1.54
N ASP A 48 3.98 13.41 -0.98
CA ASP A 48 5.26 13.40 -1.67
C ASP A 48 5.35 12.20 -2.63
N MET A 49 5.21 12.45 -3.93
CA MET A 49 5.23 11.43 -4.98
C MET A 49 6.61 11.29 -5.66
N THR A 50 7.67 11.84 -5.07
CA THR A 50 8.99 11.91 -5.73
C THR A 50 9.61 10.53 -5.91
N LEU A 51 9.94 10.19 -7.17
CA LEU A 51 10.72 9.01 -7.54
C LEU A 51 12.07 9.40 -8.17
N PRO A 52 13.16 8.65 -7.92
CA PRO A 52 13.27 7.56 -6.94
C PRO A 52 13.08 8.07 -5.51
N SER A 53 12.72 7.18 -4.59
CA SER A 53 12.43 7.57 -3.21
C SER A 53 13.64 8.24 -2.56
N LYS A 54 13.42 9.44 -2.00
CA LYS A 54 14.42 10.28 -1.30
C LYS A 54 15.21 9.60 -0.18
N SER A 55 14.63 8.59 0.46
CA SER A 55 15.25 7.83 1.57
C SER A 55 14.56 6.48 1.73
N ALA A 56 15.14 5.57 2.51
CA ALA A 56 14.51 4.30 2.86
C ALA A 56 13.15 4.50 3.55
N GLY A 57 13.07 5.46 4.48
CA GLY A 57 11.82 5.83 5.17
C GLY A 57 10.75 6.33 4.19
N HIS A 58 11.12 7.20 3.24
CA HIS A 58 10.21 7.61 2.18
C HIS A 58 9.80 6.42 1.30
N GLY A 59 10.73 5.51 1.01
CA GLY A 59 10.50 4.35 0.16
C GLY A 59 9.57 3.28 0.75
N ILE A 60 9.47 3.14 2.07
CA ILE A 60 8.52 2.23 2.72
C ILE A 60 7.13 2.86 2.96
N HIS A 61 7.07 4.20 3.04
CA HIS A 61 5.83 4.97 3.22
C HIS A 61 5.39 5.70 1.95
N HIS A 62 5.86 5.27 0.77
CA HIS A 62 5.64 6.00 -0.47
C HIS A 62 4.16 5.94 -0.89
N PRO A 63 3.49 7.08 -1.13
CA PRO A 63 2.04 7.13 -1.41
C PRO A 63 1.61 6.41 -2.71
N VAL A 64 2.57 6.09 -3.59
CA VAL A 64 2.31 5.27 -4.79
C VAL A 64 1.74 3.89 -4.45
N TYR A 65 2.13 3.30 -3.31
CA TYR A 65 1.61 1.98 -2.93
C TYR A 65 0.12 2.04 -2.61
N ASP A 66 -0.36 3.12 -2.00
CA ASP A 66 -1.79 3.29 -1.74
C ASP A 66 -2.58 3.49 -3.03
N VAL A 67 -2.01 4.21 -4.01
CA VAL A 67 -2.61 4.36 -5.34
C VAL A 67 -2.77 2.99 -5.99
N LYS A 68 -1.73 2.16 -5.97
CA LYS A 68 -1.79 0.79 -6.50
C LYS A 68 -2.78 -0.09 -5.74
N MET A 69 -2.81 -0.01 -4.42
CA MET A 69 -3.78 -0.74 -3.61
C MET A 69 -5.23 -0.31 -3.94
N LYS A 70 -5.47 0.99 -4.15
CA LYS A 70 -6.78 1.50 -4.57
C LYS A 70 -7.18 1.01 -5.96
N GLU A 71 -6.28 1.05 -6.94
CA GLU A 71 -6.52 0.49 -8.28
C GLU A 71 -6.94 -0.99 -8.21
N LYS A 72 -6.24 -1.78 -7.38
CA LYS A 72 -6.55 -3.20 -7.17
C LYS A 72 -7.90 -3.40 -6.48
N ALA A 73 -8.16 -2.68 -5.39
CA ALA A 73 -9.45 -2.70 -4.71
C ALA A 73 -10.60 -2.40 -5.68
N ASP A 74 -10.46 -1.35 -6.50
CA ASP A 74 -11.45 -0.97 -7.50
C ASP A 74 -11.68 -2.07 -8.53
N SER A 75 -10.60 -2.72 -9.00
CA SER A 75 -10.69 -3.80 -9.99
C SER A 75 -11.50 -5.02 -9.51
N VAL A 76 -11.61 -5.22 -8.20
CA VAL A 76 -12.37 -6.33 -7.59
C VAL A 76 -13.66 -5.83 -6.93
N GLY A 77 -14.00 -4.54 -7.05
CA GLY A 77 -15.19 -3.95 -6.44
C GLY A 77 -15.10 -3.77 -4.91
N GLN A 78 -13.91 -3.89 -4.33
CA GLN A 78 -13.66 -3.66 -2.90
C GLN A 78 -13.71 -2.16 -2.60
N LYS A 79 -14.39 -1.77 -1.51
CA LYS A 79 -14.54 -0.35 -1.14
C LYS A 79 -13.27 0.17 -0.46
N CYS A 80 -12.48 0.96 -1.18
CA CYS A 80 -11.29 1.61 -0.63
C CYS A 80 -11.42 3.14 -0.60
N HIS A 81 -11.24 3.74 0.57
CA HIS A 81 -11.31 5.18 0.81
C HIS A 81 -9.91 5.75 0.97
N LEU A 82 -9.37 6.37 -0.09
CA LEU A 82 -8.00 6.87 -0.12
C LEU A 82 -7.94 8.39 0.11
N ALA A 83 -6.99 8.83 0.93
CA ALA A 83 -6.67 10.25 1.12
C ALA A 83 -5.18 10.52 0.91
N ILE A 84 -4.84 11.23 -0.16
CA ILE A 84 -3.48 11.69 -0.44
C ILE A 84 -3.57 13.15 -0.90
N PRO A 85 -2.92 14.11 -0.21
CA PRO A 85 -2.98 15.52 -0.58
C PRO A 85 -2.72 15.74 -2.08
N ARG A 86 -3.63 16.46 -2.75
CA ARG A 86 -3.59 16.82 -4.19
C ARG A 86 -3.67 15.64 -5.18
N THR A 87 -3.79 14.41 -4.70
CA THR A 87 -3.85 13.21 -5.54
C THR A 87 -5.18 12.48 -5.41
N SER A 88 -5.69 12.36 -4.18
CA SER A 88 -6.91 11.60 -3.88
C SER A 88 -7.60 12.16 -2.65
N GLU A 89 -8.93 12.20 -2.68
CA GLU A 89 -9.76 12.73 -1.61
C GLU A 89 -10.81 11.70 -1.16
N THR A 90 -11.19 11.79 0.11
CA THR A 90 -12.23 10.96 0.73
C THR A 90 -13.11 11.81 1.63
N THR A 91 -14.35 11.40 1.81
CA THR A 91 -15.29 12.04 2.74
C THR A 91 -14.94 11.77 4.21
N TYR A 92 -14.14 10.73 4.49
CA TYR A 92 -13.70 10.40 5.84
C TYR A 92 -12.60 11.34 6.34
N ARG A 93 -12.97 12.24 7.26
CA ARG A 93 -12.04 13.22 7.87
C ARG A 93 -11.02 12.59 8.83
N SER A 94 -11.28 11.40 9.36
CA SER A 94 -10.37 10.71 10.28
C SER A 94 -10.56 9.19 10.24
N THR A 95 -9.53 8.44 10.64
CA THR A 95 -9.61 6.97 10.80
C THR A 95 -10.66 6.60 11.85
N ASN A 96 -10.76 7.35 12.95
CA ASN A 96 -11.77 7.10 13.98
C ASN A 96 -13.20 7.31 13.46
N GLY A 97 -13.44 8.32 12.63
CA GLY A 97 -14.75 8.55 12.01
C GLY A 97 -15.14 7.38 11.10
N PHE A 98 -14.21 6.91 10.28
CA PHE A 98 -14.39 5.72 9.44
C PHE A 98 -14.73 4.47 10.27
N LEU A 99 -13.92 4.17 11.29
CA LEU A 99 -14.12 2.98 12.12
C LEU A 99 -15.45 3.03 12.89
N LYS A 100 -15.81 4.19 13.46
CA LYS A 100 -17.11 4.36 14.14
C LYS A 100 -18.28 4.10 13.20
N GLU A 101 -18.23 4.62 11.97
CA GLU A 101 -19.30 4.39 10.99
C GLU A 101 -19.39 2.91 10.59
N LYS A 102 -18.27 2.20 10.42
CA LYS A 102 -18.30 0.79 9.97
C LYS A 102 -18.60 -0.22 11.06
N LEU A 103 -18.32 0.12 12.33
CA LEU A 103 -18.38 -0.84 13.42
C LEU A 103 -19.50 -0.57 14.43
N LEU A 104 -20.07 0.64 14.46
CA LEU A 104 -21.08 1.04 15.46
C LEU A 104 -22.42 1.48 14.85
N ASN A 105 -22.50 1.63 13.53
CA ASN A 105 -23.70 2.01 12.79
C ASN A 105 -24.01 0.94 11.74
#